data_AF-A0A645ER11-F1
#
_entry.id   AF-A0A645ER11-F1
#
_cell.length_a   1.000
_cell.length_b   1.000
_cell.length_c   1.000
_cell.angle_alpha   90.00
_cell.angle_beta   90.00
_cell.angle_gamma   90.00
#
_symmetry.space_group_name_H-M   'P 1'
#
loop_
_entity.id
_entity.type
_entity.pdbx_description
1 polymer ?
#
loop_
_entity_poly.entity_id
_entity_poly.type
_entity_poly.pdbx_seq_one_letter_code
_entity_poly.pdbx_strand_id
1 'polypeptide(L)' 'MTDPSREEIAEMVRKIVQGKMDDGQLRQSPLTLEEVEKIEKNFLVTFIGLMHERIRYPGTELNP' A
#
# COMPACT_ATOMS: atom_id res chain seq x y z
N MET A 1 0.39 20.04 -4.22
CA MET A 1 1.18 18.80 -4.09
C MET A 1 0.61 17.83 -5.09
N THR A 2 1.44 17.26 -5.95
CA THR A 2 1.03 16.20 -6.89
C THR A 2 0.83 14.91 -6.10
N ASP A 3 -0.26 14.21 -6.39
CA ASP A 3 -0.48 12.87 -5.89
C ASP A 3 0.66 11.97 -6.37
N PRO A 4 1.34 11.22 -5.47
CA PRO A 4 2.38 10.30 -5.89
C PRO A 4 1.83 9.24 -6.85
N SER A 5 2.65 8.87 -7.83
CA SER A 5 2.34 7.79 -8.76
C SER A 5 2.31 6.44 -8.04
N ARG A 6 1.72 5.43 -8.71
CA ARG A 6 1.69 4.06 -8.18
C ARG A 6 3.10 3.51 -7.99
N GLU A 7 4.01 3.86 -8.88
CA GLU A 7 5.41 3.47 -8.85
C GLU A 7 6.14 4.13 -7.67
N GLU A 8 5.88 5.42 -7.41
CA GLU A 8 6.47 6.13 -6.26
C GLU A 8 6.02 5.53 -4.92
N ILE A 9 4.74 5.18 -4.81
CA ILE A 9 4.20 4.49 -3.62
C ILE A 9 4.84 3.11 -3.47
N ALA A 10 4.98 2.36 -4.56
CA ALA A 10 5.59 1.04 -4.54
C ALA A 10 7.05 1.09 -4.07
N GLU A 11 7.83 2.03 -4.60
CA GLU A 11 9.19 2.25 -4.15
C GLU A 11 9.27 2.66 -2.68
N MET A 12 8.38 3.55 -2.23
CA MET A 12 8.33 4.00 -0.84
C MET A 12 8.07 2.83 0.11
N VAL A 13 7.03 2.04 -0.16
CA VAL A 13 6.68 0.89 0.67
C VAL A 13 7.82 -0.12 0.72
N ARG A 14 8.42 -0.44 -0.44
CA ARG A 14 9.56 -1.37 -0.51
C ARG A 14 10.76 -0.87 0.28
N LYS A 15 11.12 0.42 0.17
CA LYS A 15 12.22 1.02 0.93
C LYS A 15 12.00 0.93 2.44
N ILE A 16 10.77 1.17 2.90
CA ILE A 16 10.42 1.07 4.32
C ILE A 16 10.54 -0.38 4.80
N VAL A 17 9.91 -1.33 4.10
CA VAL A 17 9.93 -2.76 4.48
C VAL A 17 11.37 -3.28 4.52
N GLN A 18 12.16 -2.98 3.49
CA GLN A 18 13.57 -3.40 3.44
C GLN A 18 14.38 -2.77 4.58
N GLY A 19 14.21 -1.47 4.85
CA GLY A 19 14.90 -0.81 5.97
C GLY A 19 14.58 -1.47 7.32
N LYS A 20 13.33 -1.86 7.56
CA LYS A 20 12.93 -2.59 8.77
C LYS A 20 13.56 -3.98 8.88
N MET A 21 13.70 -4.66 7.75
CA MET A 21 14.38 -5.96 7.68
C MET A 21 15.88 -5.82 7.95
N ASP A 22 16.53 -4.84 7.32
CA ASP A 22 17.97 -4.59 7.43
C ASP A 22 18.37 -4.18 8.85
N ASP A 23 17.56 -3.34 9.49
CA ASP A 23 17.68 -2.96 10.90
C ASP A 23 17.48 -4.15 11.86
N GLY A 24 17.01 -5.29 11.36
CA GLY A 24 16.75 -6.48 12.15
C GLY A 24 15.54 -6.38 13.07
N GLN A 25 14.63 -5.44 12.84
CA GLN A 25 13.47 -5.19 13.72
C GLN A 25 12.50 -6.39 13.77
N LEU A 26 12.58 -7.29 12.78
CA LEU A 26 11.76 -8.51 12.70
C LEU A 26 12.52 -9.80 13.05
N ARG A 27 13.78 -9.73 13.53
CA ARG A 27 14.63 -10.92 13.78
C ARG A 27 14.06 -11.93 14.76
N GLN A 28 13.25 -11.50 15.73
CA GLN A 28 12.61 -12.36 16.72
C GLN A 28 11.12 -12.57 16.46
N SER A 29 10.65 -12.16 15.27
CA SER A 29 9.27 -12.38 14.86
C SER A 29 9.13 -13.76 14.22
N PRO A 30 8.01 -14.48 14.41
CA PRO A 30 7.76 -15.76 13.75
C PRO A 30 7.36 -15.61 12.27
N LEU A 31 7.61 -14.43 11.66
CA LEU A 31 7.25 -14.14 10.27
C LEU A 31 8.22 -14.80 9.30
N THR A 32 7.65 -15.42 8.27
CA THR A 32 8.37 -15.88 7.09
C THR A 32 8.56 -14.74 6.08
N LEU A 33 9.51 -14.90 5.16
CA LEU A 33 9.71 -13.93 4.08
C LEU A 33 8.47 -13.78 3.19
N GLU A 34 7.75 -14.89 2.94
CA GLU A 34 6.50 -14.87 2.17
C GLU A 34 5.42 -14.01 2.86
N GLU A 35 5.32 -14.07 4.19
CA GLU A 35 4.38 -13.23 4.94
C GLU A 35 4.78 -11.76 4.90
N VAL A 36 6.08 -11.44 4.95
CA VAL A 36 6.57 -10.06 4.77
C VAL A 36 6.21 -9.54 3.38
N GLU A 37 6.36 -10.35 2.33
CA GLU A 37 5.93 -9.97 0.97
C GLU A 37 4.42 -9.75 0.87
N LYS A 38 3.61 -10.58 1.55
CA LYS A 38 2.15 -10.39 1.62
C LYS A 38 1.79 -9.09 2.33
N ILE A 39 2.49 -8.76 3.43
CA ILE A 39 2.32 -7.50 4.15
C ILE A 39 2.65 -6.32 3.23
N GLU A 40 3.78 -6.37 2.51
CA GLU A 40 4.19 -5.34 1.54
C GLU A 40 3.11 -5.11 0.48
N LYS A 41 2.61 -6.18 -0.15
CA LYS A 41 1.54 -6.11 -1.16
C LYS A 41 0.24 -5.51 -0.61
N ASN A 42 -0.13 -5.84 0.63
CA ASN A 42 -1.32 -5.28 1.26
C ASN A 42 -1.20 -3.77 1.48
N PHE A 43 -0.02 -3.27 1.87
CA PHE A 43 0.22 -1.83 1.96
C PHE A 43 0.01 -1.13 0.61
N LEU A 44 0.48 -1.72 -0.49
CA LEU A 44 0.24 -1.15 -1.83
C LEU A 44 -1.24 -1.04 -2.15
N VAL A 45 -2.01 -2.11 -1.90
CA VAL A 45 -3.47 -2.10 -2.14
C VAL A 45 -4.15 -1.05 -1.28
N THR A 46 -3.80 -0.94 0.00
CA THR A 46 -4.35 0.07 0.90
C THR A 46 -4.02 1.49 0.42
N PHE A 47 -2.76 1.80 0.11
CA PHE A 47 -2.37 3.14 -0.32
C PHE A 47 -2.95 3.52 -1.69
N ILE A 48 -2.96 2.59 -2.65
CA ILE A 48 -3.60 2.80 -3.97
C ILE A 48 -5.11 3.03 -3.79
N GLY A 49 -5.76 2.26 -2.91
CA GLY A 49 -7.19 2.41 -2.61
C GLY A 49 -7.53 3.70 -1.85
N LEU A 50 -6.59 4.25 -1.05
CA LEU A 50 -6.75 5.56 -0.40
C LEU A 50 -6.62 6.72 -1.38
N MET A 51 -5.80 6.56 -2.42
CA MET A 51 -5.53 7.59 -3.41
C MET A 51 -6.54 7.61 -4.56
N HIS A 52 -7.28 6.53 -4.77
CA HIS A 52 -8.42 6.51 -5.67
C HIS A 52 -9.72 6.60 -4.88
N GLU A 53 -10.35 7.76 -4.98
CA GLU A 53 -11.66 8.08 -4.43
C GLU A 53 -12.68 6.98 -4.78
N ARG A 54 -13.54 6.62 -3.82
CA ARG A 54 -14.65 5.68 -4.02
C ARG A 54 -15.31 5.92 -5.38
N ILE A 55 -15.40 4.86 -6.19
CA ILE A 55 -16.13 4.89 -7.46
C ILE A 55 -17.56 5.34 -7.15
N ARG A 56 -17.97 6.49 -7.70
CA ARG A 56 -19.34 6.98 -7.60
C ARG A 56 -20.22 5.98 -8.36
N TYR A 57 -21.23 5.40 -7.70
CA TYR A 57 -22.11 4.42 -8.35
C TYR A 57 -22.78 5.07 -9.57
N PRO A 58 -22.71 4.44 -10.77
CA PRO A 58 -23.45 4.94 -11.93
C PRO A 58 -24.95 4.82 -11.63
N GLY A 59 -25.65 5.95 -11.55
CA GLY A 59 -27.09 5.98 -11.28
C GLY A 59 -27.58 7.08 -10.33
N THR A 60 -26.69 7.93 -9.77
CA THR A 60 -27.12 9.16 -9.09
C THR A 60 -27.25 10.33 -10.08
N GLU A 61 -28.03 10.13 -11.15
CA GLU A 61 -28.76 11.24 -11.73
C GLU A 61 -30.01 11.42 -10.86
N LEU A 62 -29.92 12.34 -9.90
CA LEU A 62 -31.12 12.93 -9.30
C LEU A 62 -31.82 13.66 -10.44
N ASN A 63 -32.84 13.03 -11.01
CA ASN A 63 -33.81 13.73 -11.85
C ASN A 63 -34.44 14.87 -11.01
N PRO A 64 -34.67 16.04 -11.64
CA PRO A 64 -34.95 17.31 -10.97
C PRO A 64 -36.25 17.32 -10.14
#